data_AF-A0A673Y8I4-F1
#
_entry.id   AF-A0A673Y8I4-F1
#
_cell.length_a   1.000
_cell.length_b   1.000
_cell.length_c   1.000
_cell.angle_alpha   90.00
_cell.angle_beta   90.00
_cell.angle_gamma   90.00
#
_symmetry.space_group_name_H-M   'P 1'
#
loop_
_entity.id
_entity.type
_entity.pdbx_description
1 polymer ?
#
loop_
_entity_poly.entity_id
_entity_poly.type
_entity_poly.pdbx_seq_one_letter_code
_entity_poly.pdbx_strand_id
1 'polypeptide(L)'
;MLYVSTEPDSSGKRPFLVAAVCLGLLCVLLLAGIIGLSVHYNRVIKNSEDERNNLSQSFSLYKTNTTAERDQLQTRYNNLTEEKGHIQAKLFVIEQQCQEGWRYFDSRYYFLSTEKKTWEKSRQDCLERGADLVVINSREEQVRERERERERERWSKHTFRQYTNMCSI
;
A
#
# COMPACT_ATOMS: atom_id res chain seq x y z
N MET A 1 103.07 58.90 -35.30
CA MET A 1 102.80 57.96 -34.19
C MET A 1 101.47 57.28 -34.47
N LEU A 2 101.51 55.95 -34.59
CA LEU A 2 100.34 55.07 -34.68
C LEU A 2 99.78 54.85 -33.28
N TYR A 3 98.45 54.85 -33.12
CA TYR A 3 97.79 53.92 -32.20
C TYR A 3 96.41 53.56 -32.75
N VAL A 4 96.35 52.35 -33.31
CA VAL A 4 95.14 51.55 -33.51
C VAL A 4 94.77 50.92 -32.17
N SER A 5 93.47 50.85 -31.83
CA SER A 5 92.88 49.78 -31.02
C SER A 5 91.36 49.74 -31.18
N THR A 6 90.95 48.96 -32.18
CA THR A 6 89.82 48.01 -32.22
C THR A 6 88.67 48.14 -31.22
N GLU A 7 87.47 48.37 -31.76
CA GLU A 7 86.17 48.10 -31.13
C GLU A 7 86.01 46.60 -30.78
N PRO A 8 85.29 46.23 -29.71
CA PRO A 8 85.01 44.84 -29.40
C PRO A 8 83.93 44.29 -30.35
N ASP A 9 84.27 43.24 -31.09
CA ASP A 9 83.39 42.52 -32.01
C ASP A 9 82.16 41.93 -31.29
N SER A 10 80.98 42.25 -31.82
CA SER A 10 79.64 41.92 -31.31
C SER A 10 79.08 40.63 -31.94
N SER A 11 79.94 39.62 -32.20
CA SER A 11 79.57 38.44 -32.99
C SER A 11 79.15 37.19 -32.16
N GLY A 12 79.14 37.24 -30.82
CA GLY A 12 78.86 36.07 -29.96
C GLY A 12 77.46 35.92 -29.34
N LYS A 13 76.53 36.88 -29.51
CA LYS A 13 75.25 36.92 -28.74
C LYS A 13 73.99 36.48 -29.51
N ARG A 14 74.07 36.35 -30.84
CA ARG A 14 72.93 36.04 -31.72
C ARG A 14 72.34 34.63 -31.58
N PRO A 15 73.11 33.54 -31.37
CA PRO A 15 72.53 32.19 -31.23
C PRO A 15 71.78 31.99 -29.91
N PHE A 16 72.22 32.66 -28.83
CA PHE A 16 71.58 32.58 -27.51
C PHE A 16 70.18 33.23 -27.51
N LEU A 17 70.00 34.34 -28.23
CA LEU A 17 68.71 35.03 -28.36
C LEU A 17 67.67 34.18 -29.10
N VAL A 18 68.07 33.52 -30.19
CA VAL A 18 67.18 32.63 -30.95
C VAL A 18 66.75 31.44 -30.10
N ALA A 19 67.69 30.82 -29.38
CA ALA A 19 67.38 29.74 -28.45
C ALA A 19 66.40 30.18 -27.35
N ALA A 20 66.58 31.37 -26.77
CA ALA A 20 65.69 31.92 -25.75
C ALA A 20 64.27 32.17 -26.28
N VAL A 21 64.13 32.71 -27.50
CA VAL A 21 62.82 32.92 -28.14
C VAL A 21 62.12 31.59 -28.41
N CYS A 22 62.84 30.60 -28.95
CA CYS A 22 62.28 29.27 -29.18
C CYS A 22 61.83 28.59 -27.89
N LEU A 23 62.62 28.66 -26.82
CA LEU A 23 62.25 28.10 -25.51
C LEU A 23 61.03 28.80 -24.91
N GLY A 24 60.95 30.14 -25.01
CA GLY A 24 59.79 30.90 -24.54
C GLY A 24 58.50 30.49 -25.27
N LEU A 25 58.56 30.37 -26.59
CA LEU A 25 57.41 29.92 -27.40
C LEU A 25 56.99 28.49 -27.03
N LEU A 26 57.95 27.58 -26.85
CA LEU A 26 57.67 26.21 -26.40
C LEU A 26 56.99 26.19 -25.03
N CYS A 27 57.46 26.99 -24.07
CA CYS A 27 56.82 27.11 -22.76
C CYS A 27 55.38 27.63 -22.85
N VAL A 28 55.13 28.64 -23.67
CA VAL A 28 53.77 29.18 -23.86
C VAL A 28 52.83 28.12 -24.46
N LEU A 29 53.28 27.37 -25.46
CA LEU A 29 52.48 26.29 -26.06
C LEU A 29 52.18 25.16 -25.05
N LEU A 30 53.17 24.77 -24.23
CA LEU A 30 52.98 23.77 -23.19
C LEU A 30 51.99 24.24 -22.12
N LEU A 31 52.08 25.49 -21.67
CA LEU A 31 51.16 26.07 -20.69
C LEU A 31 49.73 26.14 -21.23
N ALA A 32 49.56 26.58 -22.48
CA ALA A 32 48.24 26.62 -23.13
C ALA A 32 47.63 25.20 -23.22
N GLY A 33 48.44 24.20 -23.58
CA GLY A 33 48.02 22.80 -23.60
C GLY A 33 47.56 22.30 -22.23
N ILE A 34 48.35 22.55 -21.18
CA ILE A 34 48.03 22.14 -19.80
C ILE A 34 46.74 22.80 -19.30
N ILE A 35 46.54 24.10 -19.56
CA ILE A 35 45.32 24.82 -19.18
C ILE A 35 44.11 24.21 -19.90
N GLY A 36 44.22 23.96 -21.20
CA GLY A 36 43.16 23.31 -21.98
C GLY A 36 42.81 21.91 -21.45
N LEU A 37 43.82 21.09 -21.16
CA LEU A 37 43.66 19.76 -20.55
C LEU A 37 42.99 19.84 -19.17
N SER A 38 43.41 20.79 -18.33
CA SER A 38 42.83 20.99 -16.99
C SER A 38 41.34 21.36 -17.07
N VAL A 39 40.98 22.32 -17.93
CA VAL A 39 39.58 22.72 -18.14
C VAL A 39 38.76 21.56 -18.71
N HIS A 40 39.30 20.82 -19.68
CA HIS A 40 38.65 19.65 -20.25
C HIS A 40 38.38 18.59 -19.17
N TYR A 41 39.39 18.23 -18.38
CA TYR A 41 39.26 17.24 -17.33
C TYR A 41 38.25 17.66 -16.26
N ASN A 42 38.29 18.92 -15.81
CA ASN A 42 37.33 19.47 -14.86
C ASN A 42 35.89 19.45 -15.40
N ARG A 43 35.69 19.74 -16.69
CA ARG A 43 34.37 19.65 -17.33
C ARG A 43 33.85 18.22 -17.36
N VAL A 44 34.72 17.27 -17.73
CA VAL A 44 34.35 15.85 -17.76
C VAL A 44 34.00 15.32 -16.36
N ILE A 45 34.75 15.70 -15.32
CA ILE A 45 34.42 15.34 -13.93
C ILE A 45 33.04 15.87 -13.54
N LYS A 46 32.78 17.17 -13.75
CA LYS A 46 31.50 17.77 -13.39
C LYS A 46 30.33 17.08 -14.09
N ASN A 47 30.46 16.85 -15.40
CA ASN A 47 29.43 16.14 -16.16
C ASN A 47 29.17 14.74 -15.58
N SER A 48 30.23 14.00 -15.21
CA SER A 48 30.09 12.67 -14.61
C SER A 48 29.45 12.71 -13.21
N GLU A 49 29.76 13.74 -12.41
CA GLU A 49 29.13 13.95 -11.10
C GLU A 49 27.65 14.29 -11.25
N ASP A 50 27.29 15.15 -12.20
CA ASP A 50 25.89 15.52 -12.47
C ASP A 50 25.07 14.32 -12.94
N GLU A 51 25.61 13.49 -13.85
CA GLU A 51 24.98 12.24 -14.27
C GLU A 51 24.76 11.28 -13.10
N ARG A 52 25.77 11.13 -12.23
CA ARG A 52 25.68 10.27 -11.05
C ARG A 52 24.65 10.79 -10.05
N ASN A 53 24.62 12.11 -9.83
CA ASN A 53 23.69 12.75 -8.90
C ASN A 53 22.25 12.64 -9.41
N ASN A 54 22.01 12.88 -10.70
CA ASN A 54 20.71 12.72 -11.34
C ASN A 54 20.23 11.25 -11.25
N LEU A 55 21.11 10.30 -11.59
CA LEU A 55 20.79 8.88 -11.46
C LEU A 55 20.47 8.50 -10.00
N SER A 56 21.28 8.99 -9.05
CA SER A 56 21.05 8.76 -7.62
C SER A 56 19.71 9.33 -7.14
N GLN A 57 19.35 10.52 -7.59
CA GLN A 57 18.08 11.16 -7.28
C GLN A 57 16.91 10.36 -7.86
N SER A 58 16.96 10.01 -9.15
CA SER A 58 15.90 9.20 -9.80
C SER A 58 15.71 7.85 -9.11
N PHE A 59 16.81 7.21 -8.72
CA PHE A 59 16.78 5.95 -7.97
C PHE A 59 16.18 6.13 -6.57
N SER A 60 16.51 7.20 -5.87
CA SER A 60 15.94 7.51 -4.55
C SER A 60 14.42 7.72 -4.63
N LEU A 61 13.95 8.46 -5.64
CA LEU A 61 12.53 8.74 -5.87
C LEU A 61 11.76 7.45 -6.18
N TYR A 62 12.29 6.64 -7.08
CA TYR A 62 11.75 5.33 -7.39
C TYR A 62 11.68 4.45 -6.13
N LYS A 63 12.77 4.37 -5.37
CA LYS A 63 12.84 3.59 -4.13
C LYS A 63 11.81 4.04 -3.11
N THR A 64 11.62 5.35 -2.92
CA THR A 64 10.61 5.87 -2.00
C THR A 64 9.20 5.59 -2.48
N ASN A 65 8.92 5.77 -3.77
CA ASN A 65 7.59 5.50 -4.33
C ASN A 65 7.21 4.02 -4.17
N THR A 66 8.09 3.11 -4.58
CA THR A 66 7.87 1.66 -4.45
C THR A 66 7.78 1.22 -2.99
N THR A 67 8.50 1.88 -2.08
CA THR A 67 8.38 1.58 -0.64
C THR A 67 7.01 2.01 -0.10
N ALA A 68 6.53 3.21 -0.46
CA ALA A 68 5.21 3.67 -0.08
C ALA A 68 4.10 2.76 -0.64
N GLU A 69 4.21 2.34 -1.91
CA GLU A 69 3.27 1.40 -2.53
C GLU A 69 3.25 0.04 -1.81
N ARG A 70 4.43 -0.49 -1.45
CA ARG A 70 4.54 -1.72 -0.66
C ARG A 70 3.84 -1.57 0.69
N ASP A 71 4.11 -0.49 1.40
CA ASP A 71 3.58 -0.27 2.75
C ASP A 71 2.06 -0.12 2.71
N GLN A 72 1.54 0.61 1.71
CA GLN A 72 0.09 0.73 1.48
C GLN A 72 -0.57 -0.62 1.18
N LEU A 73 0.04 -1.44 0.33
CA LEU A 73 -0.45 -2.79 0.01
C LEU A 73 -0.40 -3.70 1.24
N GLN A 74 0.66 -3.59 2.05
CA GLN A 74 0.80 -4.37 3.27
C GLN A 74 -0.29 -4.04 4.29
N THR A 75 -0.58 -2.75 4.49
CA THR A 75 -1.69 -2.32 5.36
C THR A 75 -3.02 -2.87 4.86
N ARG A 76 -3.30 -2.74 3.56
CA ARG A 76 -4.55 -3.26 2.97
C ARG A 76 -4.68 -4.77 3.13
N TYR A 77 -3.58 -5.50 2.94
CA TYR A 77 -3.55 -6.95 3.10
C TYR A 77 -3.82 -7.37 4.55
N ASN A 78 -3.20 -6.69 5.52
CA ASN A 78 -3.41 -6.96 6.94
C ASN A 78 -4.86 -6.71 7.34
N ASN A 79 -5.45 -5.58 6.94
CA ASN A 79 -6.86 -5.27 7.20
C ASN A 79 -7.80 -6.33 6.59
N LEU A 80 -7.55 -6.74 5.34
CA LEU A 80 -8.36 -7.78 4.69
C LEU A 80 -8.23 -9.14 5.38
N THR A 81 -7.05 -9.46 5.90
CA THR A 81 -6.81 -10.70 6.66
C THR A 81 -7.59 -10.70 7.97
N GLU A 82 -7.63 -9.56 8.67
CA GLU A 82 -8.43 -9.39 9.88
C GLU A 82 -9.93 -9.49 9.59
N GLU A 83 -10.43 -8.77 8.58
CA GLU A 83 -11.83 -8.85 8.14
C GLU A 83 -12.23 -10.28 7.77
N LYS A 84 -11.36 -11.00 7.05
CA LYS A 84 -11.58 -12.41 6.72
C LYS A 84 -11.69 -13.26 7.98
N GLY A 85 -10.83 -13.05 8.97
CA GLY A 85 -10.89 -13.74 10.26
C GLY A 85 -12.22 -13.50 10.98
N HIS A 86 -12.67 -12.25 11.04
CA HIS A 86 -13.97 -11.91 11.64
C HIS A 86 -15.15 -12.53 10.89
N ILE A 87 -15.15 -12.50 9.56
CA ILE A 87 -16.21 -13.11 8.75
C ILE A 87 -16.23 -14.63 8.97
N GLN A 88 -15.06 -15.26 8.99
CA GLN A 88 -14.94 -16.70 9.19
C GLN A 88 -15.44 -17.11 10.58
N ALA A 89 -15.15 -16.34 11.62
CA ALA A 89 -15.69 -16.55 12.96
C ALA A 89 -17.22 -16.40 13.02
N LYS A 90 -17.79 -15.37 12.36
CA LYS A 90 -19.25 -15.20 12.27
C LYS A 90 -19.91 -16.35 11.52
N LEU A 91 -19.32 -16.79 10.41
CA LEU A 91 -19.82 -17.90 9.63
C LEU A 91 -19.83 -19.20 10.45
N PHE A 92 -18.77 -19.46 11.21
CA PHE A 92 -18.70 -20.61 12.11
C PHE A 92 -19.85 -20.63 13.14
N VAL A 93 -20.16 -19.48 13.76
CA VAL A 93 -21.28 -19.37 14.70
C VAL A 93 -22.64 -19.59 14.00
N ILE A 94 -22.84 -19.01 12.81
CA ILE A 94 -24.06 -19.21 12.02
C ILE A 94 -24.24 -20.70 11.70
N GLU A 95 -23.18 -21.38 11.23
CA GLU A 95 -23.22 -22.80 10.89
C GLU A 95 -23.58 -23.66 12.10
N GLN A 96 -22.96 -23.39 13.26
CA GLN A 96 -23.26 -24.11 14.49
C GLN A 96 -24.72 -23.95 14.92
N GLN A 97 -25.23 -22.72 14.97
CA GLN A 97 -26.62 -22.44 15.36
C GLN A 97 -27.63 -23.09 14.40
N CYS A 98 -27.33 -23.09 13.09
CA CYS A 98 -28.18 -23.76 12.11
C CYS A 98 -28.21 -25.29 12.26
N GLN A 99 -27.10 -25.91 12.67
CA GLN A 99 -27.05 -27.34 12.99
C GLN A 99 -27.91 -27.69 14.22
N GLU A 100 -28.01 -26.78 15.20
CA GLU A 100 -28.84 -26.92 16.40
C GLU A 100 -30.34 -26.64 16.16
N GLY A 101 -30.73 -26.40 14.91
CA GLY A 101 -32.13 -26.21 14.51
C GLY A 101 -32.58 -24.75 14.46
N TRP A 102 -31.71 -23.78 14.75
CA TRP A 102 -32.00 -22.35 14.58
C TRP A 102 -32.04 -21.97 13.09
N ARG A 103 -32.76 -20.89 12.80
CA ARG A 103 -32.93 -20.34 11.45
C ARG A 103 -32.65 -18.85 11.49
N TYR A 104 -31.66 -18.41 10.73
CA TYR A 104 -31.37 -16.99 10.58
C TYR A 104 -32.32 -16.37 9.56
N PHE A 105 -33.03 -15.32 9.96
CA PHE A 105 -33.89 -14.54 9.08
C PHE A 105 -34.04 -13.10 9.59
N ASP A 106 -34.05 -12.11 8.69
CA ASP A 106 -34.25 -10.68 9.03
C ASP A 106 -33.40 -10.20 10.22
N SER A 107 -32.12 -10.56 10.18
CA SER A 107 -31.13 -10.21 11.21
C SER A 107 -31.41 -10.76 12.61
N ARG A 108 -32.26 -11.79 12.74
CA ARG A 108 -32.56 -12.50 13.99
C ARG A 108 -32.42 -14.01 13.80
N TYR A 109 -32.18 -14.74 14.89
CA TYR A 109 -32.23 -16.19 14.87
C TYR A 109 -33.54 -16.68 15.46
N TYR A 110 -34.22 -17.59 14.77
CA TYR A 110 -35.47 -18.17 15.21
C TYR A 110 -35.33 -19.67 15.47
N PHE A 111 -35.87 -20.15 16.58
CA PHE A 111 -36.04 -21.57 16.84
C PHE A 111 -37.53 -21.89 16.84
N LEU A 112 -37.94 -22.88 16.02
CA LEU A 112 -39.33 -23.29 15.91
C LEU A 112 -39.50 -24.65 16.56
N SER A 113 -40.09 -24.68 17.75
CA SER A 113 -40.44 -25.95 18.40
C SER A 113 -41.64 -26.60 17.72
N THR A 114 -41.53 -27.89 17.44
CA THR A 114 -42.62 -28.71 16.93
C THR A 114 -43.59 -29.19 18.03
N GLU A 115 -43.25 -28.96 19.29
CA GLU A 115 -44.04 -29.41 20.45
C GLU A 115 -45.09 -28.38 20.87
N LYS A 116 -46.29 -28.84 21.24
CA LYS A 116 -47.34 -27.96 21.76
C LYS A 116 -47.09 -27.69 23.25
N LYS A 117 -46.76 -26.46 23.61
CA LYS A 117 -46.55 -26.03 25.01
C LYS A 117 -47.54 -24.91 25.38
N THR A 118 -47.78 -24.74 26.69
CA THR A 118 -48.48 -23.53 27.18
C THR A 118 -47.57 -22.33 27.02
N TRP A 119 -48.12 -21.10 27.02
CA TRP A 119 -47.31 -19.88 26.87
C TRP A 119 -46.15 -19.84 27.87
N GLU A 120 -46.44 -20.07 29.16
CA GLU A 120 -45.44 -20.08 30.22
C GLU A 120 -44.32 -21.11 29.98
N LYS A 121 -44.70 -22.34 29.62
CA LYS A 121 -43.72 -23.41 29.31
C LYS A 121 -42.91 -23.13 28.06
N SER A 122 -43.50 -22.44 27.08
CA SER A 122 -42.82 -22.08 25.83
C SER A 122 -41.81 -20.98 26.06
N ARG A 123 -42.18 -19.97 26.87
CA ARG A 123 -41.27 -18.92 27.28
C ARG A 123 -40.11 -19.47 28.10
N GLN A 124 -40.40 -20.35 29.05
CA GLN A 124 -39.38 -21.03 29.84
C GLN A 124 -38.42 -21.85 28.95
N ASP A 125 -38.93 -22.58 27.95
CA ASP A 125 -38.10 -23.31 26.97
C ASP A 125 -37.21 -22.37 26.15
N CYS A 126 -37.70 -21.20 25.74
CA CYS A 126 -36.88 -20.20 25.06
C CYS A 126 -35.77 -19.65 25.98
N LEU A 127 -36.10 -19.34 27.23
CA LEU A 127 -35.13 -18.84 28.21
C LEU A 127 -34.04 -19.87 28.52
N GLU A 128 -34.40 -21.14 28.65
CA GLU A 128 -33.46 -22.25 28.81
C GLU A 128 -32.51 -22.41 27.62
N ARG A 129 -32.94 -21.97 26.43
CA ARG A 129 -32.14 -21.92 25.21
C ARG A 129 -31.38 -20.60 25.02
N GLY A 130 -31.47 -19.67 25.97
CA GLY A 130 -30.82 -18.35 25.88
C GLY A 130 -31.52 -17.35 24.95
N ALA A 131 -32.80 -17.54 24.67
CA ALA A 131 -33.62 -16.70 23.79
C ALA A 131 -34.88 -16.21 24.51
N ASP A 132 -35.69 -15.39 23.85
CA ASP A 132 -37.04 -15.04 24.34
C ASP A 132 -38.11 -15.50 23.37
N LEU A 133 -39.31 -15.72 23.90
CA LEU A 133 -40.46 -16.10 23.10
C LEU A 133 -40.89 -14.91 22.22
N VAL A 134 -41.07 -15.16 20.92
CA VAL A 134 -41.56 -14.12 20.00
C VAL A 134 -42.98 -13.72 20.38
N VAL A 135 -43.16 -12.46 20.77
CA VAL A 135 -44.47 -11.87 21.06
C VAL A 135 -44.84 -10.93 19.91
N ILE A 136 -45.80 -11.34 19.09
CA ILE A 136 -46.36 -10.49 18.02
C ILE A 136 -47.35 -9.53 18.67
N ASN A 137 -46.97 -8.25 18.76
CA ASN A 137 -47.69 -7.25 19.54
C ASN A 137 -48.74 -6.48 18.72
N SER A 138 -48.88 -6.74 17.41
CA SER A 138 -49.84 -6.01 16.56
C SER A 138 -50.45 -6.85 15.43
N ARG A 139 -51.66 -6.47 15.01
CA ARG A 139 -52.37 -7.09 13.89
C ARG A 139 -51.61 -6.87 12.59
N GLU A 140 -50.96 -5.72 12.46
CA GLU A 140 -50.14 -5.31 11.33
C GLU A 140 -48.88 -6.18 11.23
N GLU A 141 -48.23 -6.50 12.34
CA GLU A 141 -47.11 -7.44 12.40
C GLU A 141 -47.56 -8.86 12.00
N GLN A 142 -48.73 -9.31 12.47
CA GLN A 142 -49.35 -10.56 12.05
C GLN A 142 -49.67 -10.61 10.54
N VAL A 143 -50.08 -9.49 9.93
CA VAL A 143 -50.34 -9.41 8.48
C VAL A 143 -49.04 -9.43 7.68
N ARG A 144 -48.02 -8.67 8.11
CA ARG A 144 -46.70 -8.67 7.45
C ARG A 144 -46.03 -10.05 7.50
N GLU A 145 -46.12 -10.76 8.62
CA GLU A 145 -45.60 -12.14 8.70
C GLU A 145 -46.33 -13.09 7.73
N ARG A 146 -47.66 -12.99 7.62
CA ARG A 146 -48.45 -13.76 6.64
C ARG A 146 -48.10 -13.44 5.19
N GLU A 147 -47.72 -12.20 4.88
CA GLU A 147 -47.27 -11.81 3.55
C GLU A 147 -45.87 -12.35 3.26
N ARG A 148 -44.94 -12.27 4.23
CA ARG A 148 -43.60 -12.87 4.12
C ARG A 148 -43.61 -14.41 4.03
N GLU A 149 -44.67 -15.07 4.50
CA GLU A 149 -44.89 -16.52 4.33
C GLU A 149 -45.23 -16.90 2.88
N ARG A 150 -45.96 -16.06 2.13
CA ARG A 150 -46.35 -16.37 0.74
C ARG A 150 -45.15 -16.39 -0.21
N GLU A 151 -44.12 -15.58 0.07
CA GLU A 151 -42.85 -15.63 -0.66
C GLU A 151 -41.99 -16.87 -0.29
N ARG A 152 -42.38 -17.62 0.75
CA ARG A 152 -41.61 -18.70 1.37
C ARG A 152 -42.31 -20.06 1.40
N GLU A 153 -43.04 -20.44 0.34
CA GLU A 153 -43.66 -21.78 0.24
C GLU A 153 -42.68 -22.99 0.25
N ARG A 154 -41.37 -22.77 0.44
CA ARG A 154 -40.39 -23.82 0.75
C ARG A 154 -40.27 -24.16 2.24
N TRP A 155 -40.83 -23.38 3.16
CA TRP A 155 -40.65 -23.51 4.62
C TRP A 155 -41.71 -24.36 5.34
N SER A 156 -42.35 -25.29 4.63
CA SER A 156 -43.33 -26.27 5.12
C SER A 156 -44.71 -25.70 5.42
N LYS A 157 -45.75 -26.37 4.87
CA LYS A 157 -47.17 -26.00 4.87
C LYS A 157 -47.87 -26.00 6.26
N HIS A 158 -47.15 -25.85 7.37
CA HIS A 158 -47.70 -26.01 8.72
C HIS A 158 -47.40 -24.87 9.71
N THR A 159 -46.72 -23.80 9.29
CA THR A 159 -46.07 -22.86 10.21
C THR A 159 -47.02 -21.83 10.87
N PHE A 160 -48.29 -21.70 10.47
CA PHE A 160 -49.19 -20.74 11.15
C PHE A 160 -49.92 -21.28 12.39
N ARG A 161 -49.94 -22.60 12.63
CA ARG A 161 -50.85 -23.15 13.65
C ARG A 161 -50.34 -23.03 15.09
N GLN A 162 -49.07 -22.71 15.34
CA GLN A 162 -48.50 -22.60 16.69
C GLN A 162 -47.36 -21.59 16.79
N TYR A 163 -47.66 -20.30 16.67
CA TYR A 163 -46.74 -19.23 17.10
C TYR A 163 -46.51 -19.17 18.62
N THR A 164 -47.05 -20.12 19.38
CA THR A 164 -46.86 -20.19 20.82
C THR A 164 -45.47 -20.66 21.22
N ASN A 165 -44.63 -21.15 20.30
CA ASN A 165 -43.36 -21.79 20.64
C ASN A 165 -42.17 -21.36 19.74
N MET A 166 -42.20 -20.14 19.20
CA MET A 166 -41.09 -19.61 18.41
C MET A 166 -40.19 -18.75 19.29
N CYS A 167 -38.91 -19.13 19.42
CA CYS A 167 -37.93 -18.35 20.16
C CYS A 167 -37.14 -17.44 19.22
N SER A 168 -36.71 -16.26 19.68
CA SER A 168 -35.81 -15.38 18.94
C SER A 168 -34.65 -14.88 19.80
N ILE A 169 -33.48 -14.77 19.18
CA ILE A 169 -32.29 -14.07 19.68
C ILE A 169 -32.04 -12.85 18.80
#